data_AF-A0A7X7KPQ0-F1
#
_entry.id   AF-A0A7X7KPQ0-F1
#
_cell.length_a   1.000
_cell.length_b   1.000
_cell.length_c   1.000
_cell.angle_alpha   90.00
_cell.angle_beta   90.00
_cell.angle_gamma   90.00
#
_symmetry.space_group_name_H-M   'P 1'
#
loop_
_entity.id
_entity.type
_entity.pdbx_description
1 polymer ?
#
loop_
_entity_poly.entity_id
_entity_poly.type
_entity_poly.pdbx_seq_one_letter_code
_entity_poly.pdbx_strand_id
1 'polypeptide(L)'
;SVRVAAQLVETLHAPEELTEAQRDRLWEPPRETTDCLDAAFTMAPGETRPIAFTYAIAGGGAKRISLRVAWERMATTIFAGSAATNVYDLRTATRDQRLALETLSNQFAAIGRLEDYRTLVEAFGGRLEAARRQLTLIDAPGGDPNANIVRSQDLAGQIRDLRRRYANELAPAVWAVKTGVKDLDFCVGVVHPTDKVFRDDVFAGSLGDQVEIGLAANEYESAQFVILRLGDRPGRLVCSATDLVHADDAGAVIPAGRIEFAEVGYIQVGDTGKGTRSGAWPDILYPTNSVAYGQHDLQPVMLTVFAAPGQKPGRYMGRVTFANERGQALSMRLGVTVFDFELPRFRSLRSSFWFWVHRPRTYYGHRLEGAFFSVELYREFADILGRYQMAPSPRGDLMPRLIRLRRDTGGNVTFDFSGIDPYWKASIEAGANVLYIDRLGTNFFLKPEKSWQPHAVIVDEATGAEEDFVADDPERMADDYLRAVVRHFKARGWFDKAVTQVSDEPWS
;
A
#
# COMPACT_ATOMS: atom_id res chain seq x y z
N SER A 1 -8.04 37.92 -18.78
CA SER A 1 -6.68 37.89 -19.35
C SER A 1 -5.85 36.93 -18.52
N VAL A 2 -5.03 36.11 -19.15
CA VAL A 2 -4.13 35.17 -18.48
C VAL A 2 -2.72 35.69 -18.70
N ARG A 3 -1.99 36.00 -17.63
CA ARG A 3 -0.55 36.34 -17.73
C ARG A 3 0.23 35.09 -17.34
N VAL A 4 1.14 34.67 -18.20
CA VAL A 4 2.03 33.55 -17.95
C VAL A 4 3.43 34.12 -17.88
N ALA A 5 4.02 34.08 -16.69
CA ALA A 5 5.41 34.41 -16.47
C ALA A 5 6.17 33.11 -16.21
N ALA A 6 7.27 32.90 -16.94
CA ALA A 6 8.19 31.80 -16.73
C ALA A 6 9.51 32.37 -16.20
N GLN A 7 9.91 31.96 -15.01
CA GLN A 7 11.21 32.27 -14.44
C GLN A 7 12.13 31.08 -14.69
N LEU A 8 13.26 31.31 -15.35
CA LEU A 8 14.29 30.29 -15.45
C LEU A 8 15.09 30.30 -14.15
N VAL A 9 15.11 29.16 -13.46
CA VAL A 9 15.91 28.97 -12.25
C VAL A 9 16.89 27.84 -12.52
N GLU A 10 18.18 28.17 -12.55
CA GLU A 10 19.24 27.18 -12.59
C GLU A 10 19.44 26.64 -11.17
N THR A 11 19.11 25.37 -10.96
CA THR A 11 19.30 24.70 -9.67
C THR A 11 20.51 23.78 -9.77
N LEU A 12 21.47 23.94 -8.84
CA LEU A 12 22.71 23.16 -8.80
C LEU A 12 22.52 21.73 -8.24
N HIS A 13 21.29 21.31 -7.97
CA HIS A 13 20.97 20.03 -7.35
C HIS A 13 19.91 19.29 -8.18
N ALA A 14 20.09 17.98 -8.37
CA ALA A 14 19.05 17.17 -9.00
C ALA A 14 17.81 17.12 -8.07
N PRO A 15 16.57 17.21 -8.60
CA PRO A 15 15.35 17.21 -7.77
C PRO A 15 15.21 15.99 -6.85
N GLU A 16 15.80 14.86 -7.27
CA GLU A 16 15.89 13.62 -6.51
C GLU A 16 16.85 13.67 -5.31
N GLU A 17 17.82 14.59 -5.29
CA GLU A 17 18.81 14.75 -4.20
C GLU A 17 18.32 15.69 -3.08
N LEU A 18 17.18 16.36 -3.28
CA LEU A 18 16.59 17.25 -2.29
C LEU A 18 15.82 16.47 -1.22
N THR A 19 16.12 16.74 0.05
CA THR A 19 15.32 16.26 1.18
C THR A 19 13.90 16.85 1.14
N GLU A 20 12.94 16.21 1.80
CA GLU A 20 11.55 16.68 1.90
C GLU A 20 11.46 18.12 2.46
N ALA A 21 12.28 18.43 3.48
CA ALA A 21 12.40 19.79 4.04
C ALA A 21 13.02 20.82 3.07
N GLN A 22 13.85 20.39 2.10
CA GLN A 22 14.39 21.26 1.05
C GLN A 22 13.39 21.48 -0.07
N ARG A 23 12.53 20.49 -0.37
CA ARG A 23 11.41 20.64 -1.31
C ARG A 23 10.36 21.61 -0.79
N ASP A 24 10.05 21.56 0.50
CA ASP A 24 9.10 22.48 1.13
C ASP A 24 9.62 23.93 1.27
N ARG A 25 10.95 24.12 1.19
CA ARG A 25 11.61 25.44 1.23
C ARG A 25 11.80 26.11 -0.13
N LEU A 26 11.12 25.66 -1.19
CA LEU A 26 11.13 26.31 -2.51
C LEU A 26 10.58 27.77 -2.52
N TRP A 27 10.22 28.32 -1.34
CA TRP A 27 10.00 29.75 -1.10
C TRP A 27 11.28 30.55 -0.75
N GLU A 28 12.48 29.96 -0.80
CA GLU A 28 13.71 30.76 -0.83
C GLU A 28 13.88 31.39 -2.22
N PRO A 29 14.15 32.71 -2.31
CA PRO A 29 14.32 33.36 -3.59
C PRO A 29 15.53 32.76 -4.33
N PRO A 30 15.40 32.44 -5.63
CA PRO A 30 16.50 31.91 -6.42
C PRO A 30 17.70 32.87 -6.35
N ARG A 31 18.87 32.33 -6.01
CA ARG A 31 20.13 33.07 -6.09
C ARG A 31 20.51 33.13 -7.57
N GLU A 32 20.42 34.34 -8.11
CA GLU A 32 20.55 34.73 -9.53
C GLU A 32 19.36 34.32 -10.42
N THR A 33 18.49 35.29 -10.66
CA THR A 33 17.47 35.23 -11.71
C THR A 33 18.07 35.81 -12.98
N THR A 34 18.34 34.99 -13.98
CA THR A 34 18.99 35.46 -15.20
C THR A 34 18.02 35.91 -16.28
N ASP A 35 16.80 35.36 -16.37
CA ASP A 35 15.79 35.81 -17.33
C ASP A 35 14.36 35.51 -16.86
N CYS A 36 13.47 36.49 -16.96
CA CYS A 36 12.03 36.33 -16.77
C CYS A 36 11.33 36.47 -18.13
N LEU A 37 10.73 35.40 -18.61
CA LEU A 37 9.99 35.37 -19.87
C LEU A 37 8.52 35.64 -19.57
N ASP A 38 8.04 36.82 -19.92
CA ASP A 38 6.69 37.31 -19.62
C ASP A 38 5.85 37.44 -20.89
N ALA A 39 4.74 36.72 -20.94
CA ALA A 39 3.80 36.80 -22.04
C ALA A 39 2.34 36.86 -21.54
N ALA A 40 1.59 37.82 -22.06
CA ALA A 40 0.18 38.01 -21.75
C ALA A 40 -0.70 37.50 -22.89
N PHE A 41 -1.74 36.73 -22.54
CA PHE A 41 -2.70 36.17 -23.49
C PHE A 41 -4.12 36.52 -23.09
N THR A 42 -4.96 36.75 -24.10
CA THR A 42 -6.42 36.76 -23.94
C THR A 42 -6.94 35.41 -24.39
N MET A 43 -7.66 34.72 -23.51
CA MET A 43 -8.23 33.39 -23.75
C MET A 43 -9.72 33.39 -23.39
N ALA A 44 -10.51 32.64 -24.15
CA ALA A 44 -11.93 32.41 -23.87
C ALA A 44 -12.11 31.29 -22.82
N PRO A 45 -13.24 31.27 -22.08
CA PRO A 45 -13.54 30.17 -21.17
C PRO A 45 -13.55 28.80 -21.87
N GLY A 46 -12.81 27.82 -21.34
CA GLY A 46 -12.68 26.48 -21.92
C GLY A 46 -11.62 26.36 -23.02
N GLU A 47 -10.94 27.45 -23.39
CA GLU A 47 -9.88 27.43 -24.39
C GLU A 47 -8.60 26.78 -23.85
N THR A 48 -7.95 25.95 -24.67
CA THR A 48 -6.59 25.42 -24.41
C THR A 48 -5.63 25.95 -25.46
N ARG A 49 -4.50 26.54 -25.04
CA ARG A 49 -3.53 27.15 -25.94
C ARG A 49 -2.11 26.61 -25.68
N PRO A 50 -1.36 26.20 -26.73
CA PRO A 50 0.06 25.91 -26.60
C PRO A 50 0.85 27.22 -26.49
N ILE A 51 1.78 27.28 -25.56
CA ILE A 51 2.70 28.40 -25.35
C ILE A 51 4.12 27.85 -25.44
N ALA A 52 5.02 28.55 -26.12
CA ALA A 52 6.42 28.16 -26.16
C ALA A 52 7.34 29.34 -25.86
N PHE A 53 8.39 29.04 -25.11
CA PHE A 53 9.43 29.98 -24.71
C PHE A 53 10.77 29.49 -25.25
N THR A 54 11.52 30.39 -25.89
CA THR A 54 12.90 30.11 -26.34
C THR A 54 13.87 30.82 -25.42
N TYR A 55 14.89 30.12 -24.96
CA TYR A 55 15.93 30.67 -24.10
C TYR A 55 17.29 30.10 -24.50
N ALA A 56 18.38 30.76 -24.13
CA ALA A 56 19.74 30.30 -24.41
C ALA A 56 20.38 29.80 -23.12
N ILE A 57 21.01 28.62 -23.17
CA ILE A 57 21.85 28.12 -22.07
C ILE A 57 23.31 28.39 -22.45
N ALA A 58 24.11 28.91 -21.51
CA ALA A 58 25.53 29.13 -21.71
C ALA A 58 26.21 27.81 -22.16
N GLY A 59 26.80 27.80 -23.36
CA GLY A 59 27.45 26.61 -23.95
C GLY A 59 26.51 25.54 -24.54
N GLY A 60 25.18 25.68 -24.44
CA GLY A 60 24.19 24.66 -24.84
C GLY A 60 23.29 25.01 -26.03
N GLY A 61 23.44 26.22 -26.59
CA GLY A 61 22.60 26.74 -27.67
C GLY A 61 21.17 27.13 -27.25
N ALA A 62 20.34 27.51 -28.21
CA ALA A 62 18.94 27.86 -27.96
C ALA A 62 18.10 26.61 -27.63
N LYS A 63 17.31 26.68 -26.57
CA LYS A 63 16.37 25.65 -26.11
C LYS A 63 14.94 26.19 -26.19
N ARG A 64 13.96 25.30 -26.34
CA ARG A 64 12.53 25.64 -26.42
C ARG A 64 11.75 24.85 -25.38
N ILE A 65 11.11 25.54 -24.45
CA ILE A 65 10.09 24.97 -23.56
C ILE A 65 8.73 25.15 -24.23
N SER A 66 7.90 24.11 -24.22
CA SER A 66 6.52 24.17 -24.72
C SER A 66 5.57 23.70 -23.62
N LEU A 67 4.52 24.48 -23.38
CA LEU A 67 3.51 24.30 -22.34
C LEU A 67 2.12 24.29 -22.99
N ARG A 68 1.15 23.64 -22.34
CA ARG A 68 -0.27 23.78 -22.65
C ARG A 68 -0.96 24.44 -21.48
N VAL A 69 -1.66 25.54 -21.73
CA VAL A 69 -2.45 26.25 -20.73
C VAL A 69 -3.92 26.08 -21.10
N ALA A 70 -4.72 25.56 -20.17
CA ALA A 70 -6.18 25.43 -20.30
C ALA A 70 -6.87 26.38 -19.32
N TRP A 71 -7.85 27.15 -19.80
CA TRP A 71 -8.68 27.99 -18.95
C TRP A 71 -9.93 27.22 -18.54
N GLU A 72 -9.84 26.51 -17.42
CA GLU A 72 -11.00 25.82 -16.82
C GLU A 72 -11.70 26.75 -15.82
N ARG A 73 -13.03 26.82 -15.90
CA ARG A 73 -13.84 27.77 -15.12
C ARG A 73 -13.94 27.29 -13.67
N MET A 74 -12.97 27.65 -12.82
CA MET A 74 -13.06 27.49 -11.36
C MET A 74 -12.66 28.78 -10.64
N ALA A 75 -13.35 29.09 -9.54
CA ALA A 75 -13.39 30.42 -8.91
C ALA A 75 -12.10 30.84 -8.19
N THR A 76 -11.19 29.93 -7.85
CA THR A 76 -9.98 30.26 -7.07
C THR A 76 -8.90 29.19 -7.20
N THR A 77 -7.99 29.30 -8.18
CA THR A 77 -6.65 28.69 -8.03
C THR A 77 -5.63 29.38 -8.94
N ILE A 78 -4.50 29.81 -8.37
CA ILE A 78 -3.29 30.17 -9.13
C ILE A 78 -2.61 28.85 -9.50
N PHE A 79 -2.42 28.58 -10.80
CA PHE A 79 -1.61 27.45 -11.25
C PHE A 79 -0.13 27.84 -11.20
N ALA A 80 0.65 27.20 -10.33
CA ALA A 80 2.09 27.14 -10.45
C ALA A 80 2.45 25.86 -11.21
N GLY A 81 3.13 25.99 -12.36
CA GLY A 81 3.65 24.87 -13.12
C GLY A 81 5.16 24.98 -13.23
N SER A 82 5.90 23.92 -12.91
CA SER A 82 7.34 23.82 -13.15
C SER A 82 7.60 23.09 -14.47
N ALA A 83 8.34 23.69 -15.38
CA ALA A 83 8.93 22.98 -16.51
C ALA A 83 10.40 22.68 -16.17
N ALA A 84 10.69 21.44 -15.78
CA ALA A 84 12.06 20.99 -15.60
C ALA A 84 12.66 20.64 -16.96
N THR A 85 13.69 21.39 -17.40
CA THR A 85 14.56 20.92 -18.48
C THR A 85 15.80 20.32 -17.85
N ASN A 86 15.82 19.00 -17.74
CA ASN A 86 17.01 18.29 -17.27
C ASN A 86 18.11 18.42 -18.32
N VAL A 87 19.24 19.04 -17.97
CA VAL A 87 20.46 18.97 -18.78
C VAL A 87 20.96 17.54 -18.69
N TYR A 88 20.82 16.79 -19.78
CA TYR A 88 21.31 15.41 -19.85
C TYR A 88 22.82 15.42 -20.07
N ASP A 89 23.60 15.19 -19.00
CA ASP A 89 25.05 15.02 -19.09
C ASP A 89 25.39 13.65 -19.67
N LEU A 90 25.59 13.64 -20.99
CA LEU A 90 25.95 12.43 -21.72
C LEU A 90 27.26 11.80 -21.22
N ARG A 91 28.25 12.57 -20.76
CA ARG A 91 29.55 12.03 -20.32
C ARG A 91 29.42 11.27 -19.02
N THR A 92 28.71 11.85 -18.05
CA THR A 92 28.43 11.20 -16.77
C THR A 92 27.56 9.97 -16.99
N ALA A 93 26.52 10.09 -17.82
CA ALA A 93 25.65 8.96 -18.16
C ALA A 93 26.43 7.78 -18.77
N THR A 94 27.27 8.02 -19.80
CA THR A 94 28.03 6.92 -20.44
C THR A 94 29.09 6.31 -19.53
N ARG A 95 29.72 7.11 -18.64
CA ARG A 95 30.61 6.59 -17.60
C ARG A 95 29.90 5.60 -16.68
N ASP A 96 28.74 5.98 -16.16
CA ASP A 96 27.98 5.16 -15.21
C ASP A 96 27.39 3.91 -15.90
N GLN A 97 26.95 4.05 -17.15
CA GLN A 97 26.52 2.93 -17.99
C GLN A 97 27.64 1.92 -18.26
N ARG A 98 28.87 2.41 -18.52
CA ARG A 98 30.05 1.55 -18.70
C ARG A 98 30.33 0.72 -17.47
N LEU A 99 30.37 1.35 -16.29
CA LEU A 99 30.56 0.66 -15.01
C LEU A 99 29.46 -0.38 -14.75
N ALA A 100 28.21 -0.05 -15.06
CA ALA A 100 27.09 -0.97 -14.91
C ALA A 100 27.21 -2.19 -15.83
N LEU A 101 27.59 -2.00 -17.10
CA LEU A 101 27.80 -3.09 -18.04
C LEU A 101 29.01 -3.95 -17.66
N GLU A 102 30.11 -3.36 -17.19
CA GLU A 102 31.27 -4.10 -16.68
C GLU A 102 30.89 -4.99 -15.50
N THR A 103 30.13 -4.45 -14.54
CA THR A 103 29.62 -5.21 -13.38
C THR A 103 28.79 -6.41 -13.83
N LEU A 104 27.80 -6.19 -14.70
CA LEU A 104 26.95 -7.25 -15.25
C LEU A 104 27.76 -8.29 -16.03
N SER A 105 28.82 -7.87 -16.71
CA SER A 105 29.69 -8.76 -17.47
C SER A 105 30.50 -9.68 -16.58
N ASN A 106 31.07 -9.13 -15.50
CA ASN A 106 31.82 -9.92 -14.52
C ASN A 106 30.90 -10.92 -13.81
N GLN A 107 29.71 -10.45 -13.42
CA GLN A 107 28.64 -11.27 -12.84
C GLN A 107 28.20 -12.39 -13.77
N PHE A 108 28.02 -12.12 -15.06
CA PHE A 108 27.64 -13.10 -16.06
C PHE A 108 28.75 -14.11 -16.34
N ALA A 109 30.01 -13.66 -16.44
CA ALA A 109 31.16 -14.55 -16.63
C ALA A 109 31.32 -15.54 -15.46
N ALA A 110 30.97 -15.14 -14.24
CA ALA A 110 31.04 -15.99 -13.05
C ALA A 110 29.99 -17.12 -13.02
N ILE A 111 28.96 -17.08 -13.88
CA ILE A 111 27.91 -18.10 -13.94
C ILE A 111 28.44 -19.44 -14.46
N GLY A 112 29.40 -19.43 -15.38
CA GLY A 112 29.87 -20.64 -16.05
C GLY A 112 28.83 -21.24 -17.00
N ARG A 113 28.83 -22.57 -17.19
CA ARG A 113 27.85 -23.28 -18.02
C ARG A 113 26.65 -23.72 -17.18
N LEU A 114 25.45 -23.28 -17.56
CA LEU A 114 24.19 -23.80 -17.03
C LEU A 114 23.44 -24.54 -18.15
N GLU A 115 23.69 -25.84 -18.30
CA GLU A 115 23.10 -26.63 -19.40
C GLU A 115 21.56 -26.66 -19.31
N ASP A 116 21.03 -26.84 -18.09
CA ASP A 116 19.59 -26.86 -17.81
C ASP A 116 18.89 -25.51 -18.12
N TYR A 117 19.65 -24.41 -18.17
CA TYR A 117 19.14 -23.06 -18.42
C TYR A 117 19.82 -22.38 -19.62
N ARG A 118 20.25 -23.18 -20.61
CA ARG A 118 21.03 -22.70 -21.75
C ARG A 118 20.37 -21.55 -22.50
N THR A 119 19.07 -21.66 -22.78
CA THR A 119 18.31 -20.63 -23.50
C THR A 119 18.34 -19.28 -22.77
N LEU A 120 18.22 -19.31 -21.44
CA LEU A 120 18.24 -18.13 -20.59
C LEU A 120 19.63 -17.47 -20.59
N VAL A 121 20.69 -18.26 -20.48
CA VAL A 121 22.09 -17.80 -20.58
C VAL A 121 22.39 -17.17 -21.95
N GLU A 122 22.02 -17.83 -23.05
CA GLU A 122 22.24 -17.32 -24.41
C GLU A 122 21.45 -16.03 -24.65
N ALA A 123 20.19 -15.98 -24.21
CA ALA A 123 19.34 -14.81 -24.37
C ALA A 123 19.83 -13.60 -23.54
N PHE A 124 20.38 -13.82 -22.35
CA PHE A 124 21.02 -12.76 -21.57
C PHE A 124 22.30 -12.27 -22.22
N GLY A 125 23.18 -13.19 -22.63
CA GLY A 125 24.45 -12.86 -23.29
C GLY A 125 24.24 -12.03 -24.57
N GLY A 126 23.25 -12.40 -25.39
CA GLY A 126 22.89 -11.64 -26.59
C GLY A 126 22.46 -10.20 -26.31
N ARG A 127 21.68 -9.98 -25.23
CA ARG A 127 21.25 -8.64 -24.80
C ARG A 127 22.41 -7.82 -24.23
N LEU A 128 23.27 -8.44 -23.42
CA LEU A 128 24.44 -7.79 -22.86
C LEU A 128 25.39 -7.29 -23.97
N GLU A 129 25.62 -8.12 -24.98
CA GLU A 129 26.43 -7.76 -26.15
C GLU A 129 25.76 -6.67 -27.02
N ALA A 130 24.44 -6.67 -27.15
CA ALA A 130 23.71 -5.60 -27.83
C ALA A 130 23.88 -4.24 -27.11
N ALA A 131 23.75 -4.23 -25.78
CA ALA A 131 23.93 -3.03 -24.96
C ALA A 131 25.38 -2.48 -25.06
N ARG A 132 26.39 -3.37 -25.07
CA ARG A 132 27.80 -3.00 -25.29
C ARG A 132 28.05 -2.38 -26.65
N ARG A 133 27.47 -2.95 -27.72
CA ARG A 133 27.54 -2.36 -29.07
C ARG A 133 26.90 -0.97 -29.10
N GLN A 134 25.77 -0.78 -28.43
CA GLN A 134 25.12 0.52 -28.34
C GLN A 134 25.97 1.55 -27.59
N LEU A 135 26.61 1.19 -26.48
CA LEU A 135 27.56 2.07 -25.78
C LEU A 135 28.71 2.50 -26.71
N THR A 136 29.26 1.56 -27.49
CA THR A 136 30.33 1.84 -28.46
C THR A 136 29.89 2.85 -29.53
N LEU A 137 28.64 2.77 -29.99
CA LEU A 137 28.07 3.73 -30.94
C LEU A 137 27.87 5.14 -30.34
N ILE A 138 27.55 5.22 -29.05
CA ILE A 138 27.40 6.50 -28.33
C ILE A 138 28.78 7.17 -28.15
N ASP A 139 29.82 6.39 -27.84
CA ASP A 139 31.18 6.87 -27.63
C ASP A 139 31.93 7.21 -28.95
N ALA A 140 31.36 6.87 -30.11
CA ALA A 140 32.00 7.08 -31.40
C ALA A 140 32.22 8.59 -31.70
N PRO A 141 33.44 9.00 -32.10
CA PRO A 141 33.73 10.39 -32.39
C PRO A 141 32.94 10.90 -33.61
N GLY A 142 32.44 12.14 -33.53
CA GLY A 142 31.74 12.81 -34.63
C GLY A 142 30.25 12.48 -34.80
N GLY A 143 29.63 11.79 -33.83
CA GLY A 143 28.18 11.53 -33.82
C GLY A 143 27.32 12.76 -33.53
N ASP A 144 26.06 12.75 -33.99
CA ASP A 144 25.06 13.77 -33.62
C ASP A 144 24.78 13.71 -32.09
N PRO A 145 25.06 14.78 -31.33
CA PRO A 145 24.84 14.81 -29.89
C PRO A 145 23.40 14.50 -29.47
N ASN A 146 22.40 14.95 -30.24
CA ASN A 146 21.00 14.71 -29.89
C ASN A 146 20.62 13.24 -30.07
N ALA A 147 21.05 12.62 -31.17
CA ALA A 147 20.87 11.19 -31.38
C ALA A 147 21.57 10.35 -30.30
N ASN A 148 22.75 10.77 -29.84
CA ASN A 148 23.49 10.08 -28.78
C ASN A 148 22.81 10.20 -27.41
N ILE A 149 22.14 11.32 -27.11
CA ILE A 149 21.31 11.45 -25.89
C ILE A 149 20.17 10.43 -25.91
N VAL A 150 19.43 10.34 -27.02
CA VAL A 150 18.32 9.38 -27.16
C VAL A 150 18.84 7.94 -26.99
N ARG A 151 19.92 7.59 -27.69
CA ARG A 151 20.56 6.26 -27.55
C ARG A 151 21.01 5.99 -26.12
N SER A 152 21.52 6.99 -25.41
CA SER A 152 21.96 6.84 -24.02
C SER A 152 20.77 6.61 -23.08
N GLN A 153 19.64 7.28 -23.30
CA GLN A 153 18.41 7.04 -22.54
C GLN A 153 17.87 5.62 -22.80
N ASP A 154 17.86 5.18 -24.05
CA ASP A 154 17.49 3.81 -24.42
C ASP A 154 18.42 2.77 -23.77
N LEU A 155 19.74 3.03 -23.78
CA LEU A 155 20.73 2.16 -23.15
C LEU A 155 20.53 2.08 -21.63
N ALA A 156 20.18 3.18 -20.97
CA ALA A 156 19.82 3.17 -19.55
C ALA A 156 18.60 2.26 -19.28
N GLY A 157 17.61 2.27 -20.18
CA GLY A 157 16.49 1.33 -20.17
C GLY A 157 16.94 -0.14 -20.29
N GLN A 158 17.81 -0.42 -21.26
CA GLN A 158 18.37 -1.77 -21.47
C GLN A 158 19.19 -2.27 -20.28
N ILE A 159 20.01 -1.42 -19.67
CA ILE A 159 20.79 -1.78 -18.47
C ILE A 159 19.88 -2.10 -17.29
N ARG A 160 18.78 -1.35 -17.10
CA ARG A 160 17.77 -1.68 -16.09
C ARG A 160 17.13 -3.05 -16.37
N ASP A 161 16.74 -3.34 -17.61
CA ASP A 161 16.23 -4.66 -18.00
C ASP A 161 17.26 -5.78 -17.74
N LEU A 162 18.52 -5.57 -18.09
CA LEU A 162 19.60 -6.52 -17.83
C LEU A 162 19.80 -6.78 -16.34
N ARG A 163 19.81 -5.74 -15.49
CA ARG A 163 19.89 -5.92 -14.03
C ARG A 163 18.72 -6.73 -13.50
N ARG A 164 17.51 -6.42 -13.97
CA ARG A 164 16.29 -7.14 -13.60
C ARG A 164 16.36 -8.61 -13.99
N ARG A 165 16.71 -8.93 -15.25
CA ARG A 165 16.88 -10.31 -15.72
C ARG A 165 17.98 -11.06 -14.98
N TYR A 166 19.09 -10.38 -14.69
CA TYR A 166 20.17 -11.00 -13.93
C TYR A 166 19.67 -11.44 -12.55
N ALA A 167 19.04 -10.53 -11.80
CA ALA A 167 18.57 -10.79 -10.44
C ALA A 167 17.37 -11.75 -10.39
N ASN A 168 16.45 -11.65 -11.36
CA ASN A 168 15.16 -12.36 -11.32
C ASN A 168 15.21 -13.72 -12.03
N GLU A 169 16.13 -13.92 -12.99
CA GLU A 169 16.18 -15.11 -13.84
C GLU A 169 17.53 -15.85 -13.69
N LEU A 170 18.66 -15.19 -13.94
CA LEU A 170 19.97 -15.86 -13.95
C LEU A 170 20.48 -16.25 -12.56
N ALA A 171 20.50 -15.32 -11.61
CA ALA A 171 21.00 -15.62 -10.26
C ALA A 171 20.19 -16.73 -9.57
N PRO A 172 18.85 -16.78 -9.68
CA PRO A 172 18.07 -17.90 -9.15
C PRO A 172 18.31 -19.21 -9.90
N ALA A 173 18.50 -19.19 -11.23
CA ALA A 173 18.90 -20.38 -11.99
C ALA A 173 20.26 -20.94 -11.54
N VAL A 174 21.25 -20.07 -11.30
CA VAL A 174 22.55 -20.47 -10.72
C VAL A 174 22.37 -21.13 -9.36
N TRP A 175 21.55 -20.53 -8.50
CA TRP A 175 21.27 -21.06 -7.18
C TRP A 175 20.59 -22.44 -7.25
N ALA A 176 19.60 -22.62 -8.13
CA ALA A 176 18.90 -23.89 -8.32
C ALA A 176 19.89 -25.01 -8.72
N VAL A 177 20.72 -24.77 -9.75
CA VAL A 177 21.73 -25.74 -10.18
C VAL A 177 22.72 -26.07 -9.06
N LYS A 178 23.21 -25.06 -8.33
CA LYS A 178 24.17 -25.26 -7.21
C LYS A 178 23.58 -26.05 -6.05
N THR A 179 22.27 -25.99 -5.85
CA THR A 179 21.56 -26.72 -4.79
C THR A 179 21.06 -28.09 -5.23
N GLY A 180 21.43 -28.53 -6.45
CA GLY A 180 21.09 -29.84 -6.99
C GLY A 180 19.67 -29.92 -7.56
N VAL A 181 19.01 -28.77 -7.71
CA VAL A 181 17.66 -28.64 -8.24
C VAL A 181 17.76 -28.35 -9.73
N LYS A 182 17.32 -29.32 -10.55
CA LYS A 182 17.44 -29.25 -12.01
C LYS A 182 16.10 -28.95 -12.67
N ASP A 183 16.16 -28.19 -13.76
CA ASP A 183 15.03 -27.98 -14.69
C ASP A 183 13.75 -27.50 -14.00
N LEU A 184 13.85 -26.60 -13.01
CA LEU A 184 12.67 -25.93 -12.45
C LEU A 184 12.24 -24.76 -13.32
N ASP A 185 10.93 -24.63 -13.49
CA ASP A 185 10.31 -23.46 -14.12
C ASP A 185 10.29 -22.21 -13.21
N PHE A 186 10.61 -22.38 -11.93
CA PHE A 186 10.54 -21.33 -10.93
C PHE A 186 11.60 -21.50 -9.85
N CYS A 187 11.88 -20.41 -9.14
CA CYS A 187 12.62 -20.41 -7.89
C CYS A 187 11.81 -19.63 -6.85
N VAL A 188 12.16 -19.78 -5.57
CA VAL A 188 11.57 -19.00 -4.48
C VAL A 188 12.66 -18.28 -3.73
N GLY A 189 12.48 -16.97 -3.60
CA GLY A 189 13.28 -16.13 -2.72
C GLY A 189 12.48 -15.66 -1.51
N VAL A 190 13.16 -15.03 -0.56
CA VAL A 190 12.55 -14.45 0.65
C VAL A 190 12.93 -12.98 0.74
N VAL A 191 11.95 -12.15 1.09
CA VAL A 191 12.12 -10.73 1.43
C VAL A 191 11.54 -10.48 2.81
N HIS A 192 11.79 -9.29 3.37
CA HIS A 192 11.11 -8.91 4.61
C HIS A 192 9.59 -8.75 4.35
N PRO A 193 8.71 -9.14 5.29
CA PRO A 193 7.26 -9.02 5.11
C PRO A 193 6.75 -7.58 4.94
N THR A 194 7.54 -6.58 5.36
CA THR A 194 7.20 -5.15 5.17
C THR A 194 7.67 -4.59 3.82
N ASP A 195 8.47 -5.32 3.06
CA ASP A 195 8.98 -4.85 1.78
C ASP A 195 7.87 -4.92 0.72
N LYS A 196 7.71 -3.83 -0.03
CA LYS A 196 6.78 -3.77 -1.16
C LYS A 196 7.45 -4.36 -2.39
N VAL A 197 7.05 -5.57 -2.78
CA VAL A 197 7.59 -6.26 -3.97
C VAL A 197 6.78 -5.90 -5.20
N PHE A 198 7.32 -5.00 -6.01
CA PHE A 198 6.73 -4.63 -7.30
C PHE A 198 7.03 -5.69 -8.36
N ARG A 199 6.00 -6.13 -9.09
CA ARG A 199 6.07 -7.24 -10.05
C ARG A 199 7.00 -7.04 -11.25
N ASP A 200 7.41 -5.80 -11.48
CA ASP A 200 8.25 -5.31 -12.59
C ASP A 200 9.63 -4.79 -12.12
N ASP A 201 9.98 -5.04 -10.86
CA ASP A 201 11.22 -4.57 -10.23
C ASP A 201 12.31 -5.65 -10.15
N VAL A 202 13.49 -5.24 -9.71
CA VAL A 202 14.61 -6.13 -9.41
C VAL A 202 14.33 -6.84 -8.08
N PHE A 203 14.48 -8.16 -8.06
CA PHE A 203 14.44 -8.95 -6.83
C PHE A 203 15.58 -8.51 -5.91
N ALA A 204 15.22 -7.99 -4.74
CA ALA A 204 16.15 -7.48 -3.73
C ALA A 204 16.21 -8.37 -2.47
N GLY A 205 15.65 -9.58 -2.54
CA GLY A 205 15.65 -10.53 -1.44
C GLY A 205 16.85 -11.46 -1.44
N SER A 206 16.72 -12.54 -0.66
CA SER A 206 17.72 -13.60 -0.58
C SER A 206 17.16 -14.90 -1.16
N LEU A 207 18.06 -15.68 -1.76
CA LEU A 207 17.79 -17.06 -2.16
C LEU A 207 18.31 -17.98 -1.06
N GLY A 208 17.53 -18.98 -0.68
CA GLY A 208 17.86 -19.87 0.42
C GLY A 208 16.89 -21.04 0.53
N ASP A 209 17.22 -21.97 1.42
CA ASP A 209 16.40 -23.15 1.71
C ASP A 209 15.68 -23.05 3.05
N GLN A 210 15.68 -21.88 3.69
CA GLN A 210 15.21 -21.68 5.05
C GLN A 210 14.57 -20.30 5.22
N VAL A 211 13.53 -20.25 6.04
CA VAL A 211 12.90 -19.03 6.55
C VAL A 211 12.71 -19.17 8.07
N GLU A 212 12.87 -18.07 8.80
CA GLU A 212 12.73 -18.01 10.25
C GLU A 212 11.70 -16.94 10.63
N ILE A 213 10.83 -17.28 11.58
CA ILE A 213 9.83 -16.36 12.15
C ILE A 213 9.97 -16.42 13.68
N GLY A 214 9.92 -15.25 14.33
CA GLY A 214 9.85 -15.16 15.80
C GLY A 214 8.55 -14.51 16.20
N LEU A 215 7.83 -15.11 17.15
CA LEU A 215 6.54 -14.61 17.64
C LEU A 215 6.29 -15.03 19.08
N ALA A 216 5.40 -14.35 19.78
CA ALA A 216 4.87 -14.71 21.08
C ALA A 216 3.73 -15.74 20.95
N ALA A 217 3.33 -16.34 22.07
CA ALA A 217 2.03 -17.02 22.11
C ALA A 217 0.89 -16.00 21.91
N ASN A 218 -0.20 -16.43 21.28
CA ASN A 218 -1.33 -15.59 20.90
C ASN A 218 -0.96 -14.43 19.93
N GLU A 219 -0.03 -14.69 19.02
CA GLU A 219 0.45 -13.74 18.00
C GLU A 219 0.40 -14.36 16.60
N TYR A 220 0.20 -13.50 15.59
CA TYR A 220 0.35 -13.82 14.18
C TYR A 220 1.60 -13.12 13.66
N GLU A 221 2.49 -13.87 13.01
CA GLU A 221 3.67 -13.29 12.35
C GLU A 221 3.86 -13.87 10.96
N SER A 222 4.47 -13.06 10.09
CA SER A 222 4.51 -13.35 8.66
C SER A 222 5.92 -13.43 8.10
N ALA A 223 6.04 -14.17 7.00
CA ALA A 223 7.18 -14.12 6.10
C ALA A 223 6.67 -13.91 4.67
N GLN A 224 7.47 -13.25 3.83
CA GLN A 224 7.11 -12.99 2.44
C GLN A 224 8.07 -13.71 1.49
N PHE A 225 7.51 -14.64 0.74
CA PHE A 225 8.19 -15.32 -0.34
C PHE A 225 7.98 -14.56 -1.65
N VAL A 226 8.93 -14.72 -2.58
CA VAL A 226 8.84 -14.18 -3.94
C VAL A 226 9.09 -15.31 -4.91
N ILE A 227 8.08 -15.61 -5.73
CA ILE A 227 8.21 -16.56 -6.83
C ILE A 227 8.92 -15.87 -7.98
N LEU A 228 10.03 -16.46 -8.40
CA LEU A 228 10.91 -16.01 -9.47
C LEU A 228 10.73 -16.94 -10.66
N ARG A 229 10.44 -16.38 -11.83
CA ARG A 229 10.21 -17.17 -13.05
C ARG A 229 11.54 -17.58 -13.67
N LEU A 230 11.74 -18.88 -13.91
CA LEU A 230 12.90 -19.43 -14.63
C LEU A 230 12.54 -20.02 -15.99
N GLY A 231 11.33 -20.56 -16.14
CA GLY A 231 10.84 -21.18 -17.38
C GLY A 231 10.01 -20.23 -18.25
N ASP A 232 9.72 -20.66 -19.48
CA ASP A 232 9.00 -19.84 -20.46
C ASP A 232 7.47 -19.86 -20.36
N ARG A 233 6.92 -20.70 -19.46
CA ARG A 233 5.49 -20.95 -19.38
C ARG A 233 4.93 -20.46 -18.04
N PRO A 234 3.94 -19.55 -18.04
CA PRO A 234 3.22 -19.22 -16.82
C PRO A 234 2.46 -20.45 -16.31
N GLY A 235 2.12 -20.45 -15.02
CA GLY A 235 1.42 -21.55 -14.38
C GLY A 235 0.88 -21.17 -13.01
N ARG A 236 0.54 -22.18 -12.22
CA ARG A 236 0.16 -22.04 -10.81
C ARG A 236 1.06 -22.89 -9.92
N LEU A 237 1.36 -22.38 -8.73
CA LEU A 237 1.99 -23.12 -7.64
C LEU A 237 0.97 -23.36 -6.54
N VAL A 238 0.93 -24.59 -6.03
CA VAL A 238 0.27 -24.93 -4.77
C VAL A 238 1.29 -24.80 -3.65
N CYS A 239 1.00 -23.91 -2.71
CA CYS A 239 1.73 -23.69 -1.49
C CYS A 239 1.17 -24.62 -0.40
N SER A 240 2.04 -25.26 0.36
CA SER A 240 1.64 -26.10 1.50
C SER A 240 2.68 -26.00 2.61
N ALA A 241 2.26 -26.24 3.84
CA ALA A 241 3.15 -26.34 4.99
C ALA A 241 2.89 -27.65 5.74
N THR A 242 3.92 -28.19 6.38
CA THR A 242 3.75 -29.27 7.36
C THR A 242 3.33 -28.71 8.71
N ASP A 243 2.89 -29.59 9.61
CA ASP A 243 2.91 -29.27 11.03
C ASP A 243 4.32 -28.81 11.44
N LEU A 244 4.39 -27.85 12.35
CA LEU A 244 5.64 -27.44 12.97
C LEU A 244 5.76 -28.16 14.32
N VAL A 245 6.80 -28.95 14.47
CA VAL A 245 7.03 -29.77 15.66
C VAL A 245 8.08 -29.11 16.53
N HIS A 246 7.82 -29.00 17.83
CA HIS A 246 8.76 -28.45 18.79
C HIS A 246 10.03 -29.33 18.86
N ALA A 247 11.20 -28.70 18.85
CA ALA A 247 12.49 -29.39 18.77
C ALA A 247 12.74 -30.36 19.92
N ASP A 248 12.28 -30.01 21.13
CA ASP A 248 12.50 -30.81 22.35
C ASP A 248 11.25 -31.54 22.86
N ASP A 249 10.12 -31.45 22.16
CA ASP A 249 8.85 -32.04 22.61
C ASP A 249 7.93 -32.36 21.43
N ALA A 250 7.97 -33.60 20.96
CA ALA A 250 7.16 -34.02 19.80
C ALA A 250 5.64 -33.91 20.02
N GLY A 251 5.17 -33.75 21.27
CA GLY A 251 3.75 -33.52 21.58
C GLY A 251 3.32 -32.06 21.43
N ALA A 252 4.27 -31.12 21.42
CA ALA A 252 4.00 -29.71 21.21
C ALA A 252 4.08 -29.37 19.71
N VAL A 253 2.93 -29.04 19.12
CA VAL A 253 2.78 -28.84 17.67
C VAL A 253 2.06 -27.53 17.38
N ILE A 254 2.52 -26.80 16.36
CA ILE A 254 1.73 -25.79 15.65
C ILE A 254 1.18 -26.49 14.40
N PRO A 255 -0.14 -26.78 14.33
CA PRO A 255 -0.69 -27.53 13.21
C PRO A 255 -0.61 -26.71 11.92
N ALA A 256 -0.46 -27.39 10.78
CA ALA A 256 -0.42 -26.76 9.46
C ALA A 256 -1.65 -25.87 9.18
N GLY A 257 -2.80 -26.19 9.78
CA GLY A 257 -4.01 -25.37 9.70
C GLY A 257 -3.92 -23.99 10.37
N ARG A 258 -2.82 -23.67 11.06
CA ARG A 258 -2.49 -22.33 11.59
C ARG A 258 -1.43 -21.61 10.75
N ILE A 259 -1.14 -22.14 9.57
CA ILE A 259 -0.23 -21.54 8.60
C ILE A 259 -1.07 -21.19 7.37
N GLU A 260 -1.22 -19.90 7.14
CA GLU A 260 -2.03 -19.37 6.05
C GLU A 260 -1.12 -18.81 4.96
N PHE A 261 -1.55 -18.96 3.71
CA PHE A 261 -0.90 -18.36 2.54
C PHE A 261 -1.83 -17.32 1.94
N ALA A 262 -1.26 -16.23 1.43
CA ALA A 262 -1.97 -15.24 0.64
C ALA A 262 -1.15 -14.82 -0.59
N GLU A 263 -1.78 -14.81 -1.75
CA GLU A 263 -1.21 -14.18 -2.94
C GLU A 263 -1.23 -12.66 -2.76
N VAL A 264 -0.08 -12.02 -2.98
CA VAL A 264 -0.02 -10.56 -2.94
C VAL A 264 -0.55 -10.00 -4.26
N GLY A 265 -1.72 -9.36 -4.16
CA GLY A 265 -2.40 -8.68 -5.25
C GLY A 265 -2.01 -7.22 -5.41
N TYR A 266 -2.34 -6.68 -6.58
CA TYR A 266 -1.91 -5.34 -6.99
C TYR A 266 -3.08 -4.39 -7.25
N ILE A 267 -2.93 -3.15 -6.80
CA ILE A 267 -3.82 -2.03 -7.15
C ILE A 267 -3.14 -1.11 -8.15
N GLN A 268 -3.88 -0.62 -9.14
CA GLN A 268 -3.32 0.33 -10.11
C GLN A 268 -3.42 1.75 -9.57
N VAL A 269 -2.26 2.38 -9.33
CA VAL A 269 -2.15 3.76 -8.87
C VAL A 269 -1.70 4.64 -10.04
N GLY A 270 -2.45 5.72 -10.29
CA GLY A 270 -2.11 6.72 -11.31
C GLY A 270 -0.99 7.66 -10.86
N ASP A 271 -0.73 8.70 -11.64
CA ASP A 271 0.08 9.83 -11.18
C ASP A 271 -0.71 10.62 -10.14
N THR A 272 -0.17 10.72 -8.92
CA THR A 272 -0.80 11.45 -7.81
C THR A 272 -0.34 12.91 -7.75
N GLY A 273 0.64 13.31 -8.56
CA GLY A 273 1.33 14.60 -8.45
C GLY A 273 2.17 14.75 -7.17
N LYS A 274 2.30 13.69 -6.35
CA LYS A 274 2.98 13.70 -5.04
C LYS A 274 4.23 12.81 -5.02
N GLY A 275 4.79 12.47 -6.18
CA GLY A 275 5.98 11.61 -6.29
C GLY A 275 5.73 10.14 -5.93
N THR A 276 4.48 9.71 -5.73
CA THR A 276 4.13 8.30 -5.58
C THR A 276 4.40 7.57 -6.90
N ARG A 277 5.11 6.43 -6.86
CA ARG A 277 5.30 5.57 -8.04
C ARG A 277 3.94 5.29 -8.68
N SER A 278 3.78 5.58 -9.97
CA SER A 278 2.61 5.12 -10.71
C SER A 278 2.76 3.64 -11.09
N GLY A 279 1.64 2.95 -11.26
CA GLY A 279 1.61 1.54 -11.67
C GLY A 279 0.99 0.62 -10.63
N ALA A 280 1.38 -0.64 -10.68
CA ALA A 280 0.79 -1.71 -9.88
C ALA A 280 1.45 -1.78 -8.50
N TRP A 281 0.72 -1.41 -7.45
CA TRP A 281 1.18 -1.43 -6.06
C TRP A 281 0.78 -2.73 -5.35
N PRO A 282 1.71 -3.44 -4.70
CA PRO A 282 1.43 -4.65 -3.94
C PRO A 282 0.77 -4.28 -2.61
N ASP A 283 -0.54 -4.49 -2.50
CA ASP A 283 -1.30 -4.03 -1.33
C ASP A 283 -2.45 -4.96 -0.90
N ILE A 284 -2.88 -5.86 -1.78
CA ILE A 284 -3.97 -6.79 -1.47
C ILE A 284 -3.38 -8.11 -1.00
N LEU A 285 -3.94 -8.70 0.04
CA LEU A 285 -3.66 -10.09 0.42
C LEU A 285 -4.88 -10.94 0.06
N TYR A 286 -4.74 -11.82 -0.92
CA TYR A 286 -5.78 -12.77 -1.30
C TYR A 286 -5.52 -14.10 -0.59
N PRO A 287 -6.29 -14.51 0.43
CA PRO A 287 -6.10 -15.80 1.09
C PRO A 287 -6.26 -16.94 0.08
N THR A 288 -5.18 -17.65 -0.21
CA THR A 288 -5.14 -18.74 -1.17
C THR A 288 -3.86 -19.54 -0.97
N ASN A 289 -3.95 -20.85 -1.14
CA ASN A 289 -2.78 -21.72 -1.23
C ASN A 289 -2.38 -21.99 -2.69
N SER A 290 -3.06 -21.39 -3.68
CA SER A 290 -2.73 -21.54 -5.09
C SER A 290 -2.45 -20.18 -5.70
N VAL A 291 -1.21 -19.97 -6.14
CA VAL A 291 -0.68 -18.69 -6.61
C VAL A 291 -0.29 -18.77 -8.08
N ALA A 292 -0.67 -17.76 -8.87
CA ALA A 292 -0.22 -17.69 -10.26
C ALA A 292 1.27 -17.31 -10.33
N TYR A 293 2.01 -17.79 -11.32
CA TYR A 293 3.37 -17.34 -11.57
C TYR A 293 3.67 -17.22 -13.06
N GLY A 294 4.69 -16.43 -13.36
CA GLY A 294 5.21 -16.24 -14.71
C GLY A 294 4.40 -15.29 -15.60
N GLN A 295 3.33 -14.66 -15.12
CA GLN A 295 2.69 -13.53 -15.80
C GLN A 295 3.51 -12.24 -15.69
N HIS A 296 4.31 -12.15 -14.63
CA HIS A 296 5.21 -11.07 -14.29
C HIS A 296 6.53 -11.64 -13.79
N ASP A 297 7.53 -10.79 -13.58
CA ASP A 297 8.86 -11.22 -13.18
C ASP A 297 8.88 -11.71 -11.73
N LEU A 298 8.15 -11.00 -10.86
CA LEU A 298 8.03 -11.31 -9.43
C LEU A 298 6.56 -11.52 -9.07
N GLN A 299 6.25 -12.62 -8.37
CA GLN A 299 4.97 -12.81 -7.69
C GLN A 299 5.21 -13.02 -6.19
N PRO A 300 4.83 -12.09 -5.31
CA PRO A 300 4.97 -12.27 -3.88
C PRO A 300 3.84 -13.13 -3.30
N VAL A 301 4.18 -13.89 -2.25
CA VAL A 301 3.28 -14.74 -1.49
C VAL A 301 3.56 -14.51 -0.01
N MET A 302 2.55 -14.07 0.72
CA MET A 302 2.64 -13.93 2.18
C MET A 302 2.32 -15.29 2.81
N LEU A 303 3.14 -15.69 3.79
CA LEU A 303 2.83 -16.77 4.72
C LEU A 303 2.63 -16.15 6.10
N THR A 304 1.60 -16.57 6.83
CA THR A 304 1.33 -16.13 8.19
C THR A 304 1.21 -17.34 9.11
N VAL A 305 1.96 -17.35 10.20
CA VAL A 305 1.90 -18.38 11.25
C VAL A 305 1.17 -17.80 12.45
N PHE A 306 0.27 -18.58 13.03
CA PHE A 306 -0.38 -18.28 14.30
C PHE A 306 0.09 -19.21 15.42
N ALA A 307 0.69 -18.65 16.47
CA ALA A 307 0.91 -19.35 17.73
C ALA A 307 -0.30 -19.14 18.64
N ALA A 308 -0.96 -20.23 19.05
CA ALA A 308 -2.15 -20.13 19.88
C ALA A 308 -1.85 -19.60 21.29
N PRO A 309 -2.87 -19.14 22.03
CA PRO A 309 -2.75 -18.94 23.48
C PRO A 309 -2.23 -20.22 24.15
N GLY A 310 -1.29 -20.07 25.07
CA GLY A 310 -0.62 -21.17 25.77
C GLY A 310 0.31 -22.01 24.90
N GLN A 311 0.62 -21.60 23.66
CA GLN A 311 1.59 -22.31 22.82
C GLN A 311 2.94 -22.37 23.56
N LYS A 312 3.48 -23.59 23.69
CA LYS A 312 4.72 -23.82 24.44
C LYS A 312 5.88 -23.01 23.82
N PRO A 313 6.65 -22.25 24.62
CA PRO A 313 7.83 -21.54 24.13
C PRO A 313 8.90 -22.49 23.60
N GLY A 314 9.66 -22.03 22.61
CA GLY A 314 10.78 -22.77 22.03
C GLY A 314 10.75 -22.80 20.51
N ARG A 315 11.64 -23.61 19.91
CA ARG A 315 11.80 -23.69 18.46
C ARG A 315 10.94 -24.80 17.87
N TYR A 316 10.14 -24.45 16.88
CA TYR A 316 9.34 -25.35 16.08
C TYR A 316 9.92 -25.43 14.67
N MET A 317 9.92 -26.63 14.10
CA MET A 317 10.48 -26.90 12.78
C MET A 317 9.45 -27.61 11.89
N GLY A 318 9.37 -27.16 10.64
CA GLY A 318 8.60 -27.80 9.59
C GLY A 318 9.12 -27.43 8.21
N ARG A 319 8.28 -27.59 7.20
CA ARG A 319 8.61 -27.26 5.81
C ARG A 319 7.47 -26.52 5.13
N VAL A 320 7.84 -25.63 4.21
CA VAL A 320 6.95 -25.00 3.25
C VAL A 320 7.33 -25.53 1.87
N THR A 321 6.34 -25.94 1.08
CA THR A 321 6.56 -26.49 -0.26
C THR A 321 5.72 -25.74 -1.28
N PHE A 322 6.36 -25.38 -2.38
CA PHE A 322 5.76 -24.79 -3.58
C PHE A 322 5.83 -25.83 -4.69
N ALA A 323 4.69 -26.29 -5.19
CA ALA A 323 4.63 -27.33 -6.21
C ALA A 323 3.80 -26.87 -7.40
N ASN A 324 4.26 -27.11 -8.63
CA ASN A 324 3.47 -26.86 -9.83
C ASN A 324 2.74 -28.11 -10.32
N GLU A 325 1.85 -27.92 -11.28
CA GLU A 325 1.06 -29.00 -11.90
C GLU A 325 1.91 -30.02 -12.69
N ARG A 326 3.18 -29.70 -12.98
CA ARG A 326 4.13 -30.57 -13.68
C ARG A 326 4.90 -31.49 -12.74
N GLY A 327 4.60 -31.46 -11.43
CA GLY A 327 5.28 -32.27 -10.42
C GLY A 327 6.64 -31.70 -9.97
N GLN A 328 7.00 -30.50 -10.42
CA GLN A 328 8.16 -29.78 -9.90
C GLN A 328 7.82 -29.18 -8.55
N ALA A 329 8.70 -29.34 -7.56
CA ALA A 329 8.51 -28.81 -6.23
C ALA A 329 9.80 -28.23 -5.65
N LEU A 330 9.67 -27.13 -4.92
CA LEU A 330 10.73 -26.54 -4.11
C LEU A 330 10.25 -26.50 -2.65
N SER A 331 11.04 -27.08 -1.74
CA SER A 331 10.74 -27.09 -0.31
C SER A 331 11.77 -26.31 0.48
N MET A 332 11.30 -25.46 1.39
CA MET A 332 12.10 -24.67 2.31
C MET A 332 11.83 -25.11 3.75
N ARG A 333 12.85 -25.07 4.60
CA ARG A 333 12.72 -25.25 6.05
C ARG A 333 12.04 -24.02 6.65
N LEU A 334 11.01 -24.23 7.45
CA LEU A 334 10.35 -23.18 8.23
C LEU A 334 10.70 -23.40 9.70
N GLY A 335 11.50 -22.47 10.23
CA GLY A 335 11.78 -22.37 11.65
C GLY A 335 10.90 -21.30 12.29
N VAL A 336 10.29 -21.64 13.42
CA VAL A 336 9.42 -20.73 14.17
C VAL A 336 9.86 -20.74 15.63
N THR A 337 10.25 -19.58 16.15
CA THR A 337 10.59 -19.41 17.56
C THR A 337 9.41 -18.79 18.29
N VAL A 338 8.79 -19.56 19.20
CA VAL A 338 7.79 -19.03 20.13
C VAL A 338 8.52 -18.51 21.36
N PHE A 339 8.44 -17.21 21.63
CA PHE A 339 9.07 -16.60 22.80
C PHE A 339 8.36 -17.01 24.10
N ASP A 340 9.08 -16.91 25.22
CA ASP A 340 8.58 -17.24 26.57
C ASP A 340 7.68 -16.13 27.15
N PHE A 341 6.73 -15.66 26.35
CA PHE A 341 5.65 -14.78 26.78
C PHE A 341 4.44 -14.89 25.83
N GLU A 342 3.28 -14.48 26.34
CA GLU A 342 2.01 -14.47 25.61
C GLU A 342 1.49 -13.03 25.47
N LEU A 343 1.02 -12.67 24.27
CA LEU A 343 0.28 -11.43 24.09
C LEU A 343 -1.12 -11.54 24.68
N PRO A 344 -1.56 -10.56 25.48
CA PRO A 344 -2.90 -10.62 26.08
C PRO A 344 -3.97 -10.50 25.00
N ARG A 345 -5.10 -11.19 25.21
CA ARG A 345 -6.29 -11.03 24.35
C ARG A 345 -6.73 -9.57 24.20
N PHE A 346 -6.63 -8.80 25.28
CA PHE A 346 -6.90 -7.36 25.29
C PHE A 346 -5.58 -6.62 25.50
N ARG A 347 -5.20 -5.77 24.54
CA ARG A 347 -4.00 -4.94 24.66
C ARG A 347 -4.11 -4.00 25.87
N SER A 348 -2.98 -3.77 26.54
CA SER A 348 -2.85 -2.73 27.56
C SER A 348 -2.83 -1.33 26.94
N LEU A 349 -2.25 -1.19 25.75
CA LEU A 349 -2.29 0.05 24.97
C LEU A 349 -3.69 0.28 24.40
N ARG A 350 -4.36 1.34 24.87
CA ARG A 350 -5.65 1.78 24.30
C ARG A 350 -5.42 2.28 22.87
N SER A 351 -5.92 1.53 21.90
CA SER A 351 -5.75 1.83 20.47
C SER A 351 -7.09 2.06 19.81
N SER A 352 -7.20 3.17 19.08
CA SER A 352 -8.40 3.52 18.34
C SER A 352 -8.14 3.37 16.84
N PHE A 353 -8.80 2.41 16.19
CA PHE A 353 -8.78 2.24 14.74
C PHE A 353 -10.12 2.68 14.13
N TRP A 354 -10.05 3.62 13.20
CA TRP A 354 -11.23 4.20 12.57
C TRP A 354 -11.70 3.32 11.42
N PHE A 355 -12.84 2.67 11.62
CA PHE A 355 -13.47 1.85 10.60
C PHE A 355 -14.70 2.57 10.03
N TRP A 356 -14.58 3.04 8.79
CA TRP A 356 -15.62 3.81 8.11
C TRP A 356 -16.57 2.90 7.34
N VAL A 357 -17.75 2.64 7.91
CA VAL A 357 -18.70 1.64 7.39
C VAL A 357 -19.30 2.01 6.02
N HIS A 358 -19.38 3.30 5.65
CA HIS A 358 -19.89 3.71 4.34
C HIS A 358 -19.08 3.17 3.17
N ARG A 359 -17.77 2.89 3.36
CA ARG A 359 -16.91 2.36 2.29
C ARG A 359 -17.29 0.92 1.94
N PRO A 360 -17.27 -0.05 2.88
CA PRO A 360 -17.84 -1.38 2.65
C PRO A 360 -19.29 -1.34 2.18
N ARG A 361 -20.15 -0.50 2.79
CA ARG A 361 -21.56 -0.40 2.41
C ARG A 361 -21.72 -0.02 0.92
N THR A 362 -20.96 0.96 0.44
CA THR A 362 -20.98 1.36 -0.98
C THR A 362 -20.54 0.21 -1.88
N TYR A 363 -19.48 -0.51 -1.50
CA TYR A 363 -18.96 -1.65 -2.28
C TYR A 363 -19.96 -2.81 -2.36
N TYR A 364 -20.54 -3.20 -1.23
CA TYR A 364 -21.51 -4.29 -1.13
C TYR A 364 -22.95 -3.88 -1.52
N GLY A 365 -23.16 -2.62 -1.95
CA GLY A 365 -24.46 -1.94 -2.01
C GLY A 365 -25.60 -2.63 -2.79
N HIS A 366 -25.33 -3.67 -3.57
CA HIS A 366 -26.33 -4.45 -4.31
C HIS A 366 -26.75 -5.76 -3.61
N ARG A 367 -25.99 -6.26 -2.63
CA ARG A 367 -26.35 -7.43 -1.79
C ARG A 367 -27.14 -7.06 -0.54
N LEU A 368 -27.19 -5.77 -0.24
CA LEU A 368 -27.92 -5.17 0.87
C LEU A 368 -29.10 -4.41 0.27
N GLU A 369 -30.16 -5.10 -0.14
CA GLU A 369 -31.40 -4.51 -0.72
C GLU A 369 -32.00 -3.43 0.19
N GLY A 370 -31.49 -2.19 0.10
CA GLY A 370 -31.79 -1.13 1.07
C GLY A 370 -31.29 -1.38 2.50
N ALA A 371 -30.60 -2.49 2.76
CA ALA A 371 -30.23 -2.91 4.11
C ALA A 371 -29.07 -2.07 4.69
N PHE A 372 -29.24 -1.72 5.95
CA PHE A 372 -28.22 -1.14 6.81
C PHE A 372 -27.01 -2.09 6.92
N PHE A 373 -25.81 -1.57 7.22
CA PHE A 373 -24.60 -2.40 7.41
C PHE A 373 -24.81 -3.34 8.61
N SER A 374 -25.16 -4.60 8.37
CA SER A 374 -25.65 -5.51 9.42
C SER A 374 -24.59 -5.83 10.47
N VAL A 375 -25.03 -6.28 11.65
CA VAL A 375 -24.09 -6.66 12.72
C VAL A 375 -23.27 -7.89 12.32
N GLU A 376 -23.82 -8.78 11.49
CA GLU A 376 -23.12 -9.95 10.97
C GLU A 376 -21.95 -9.54 10.09
N LEU A 377 -22.19 -8.65 9.11
CA LEU A 377 -21.12 -8.13 8.26
C LEU A 377 -20.12 -7.31 9.07
N TYR A 378 -20.57 -6.51 10.03
CA TYR A 378 -19.67 -5.81 10.95
C TYR A 378 -18.79 -6.78 11.74
N ARG A 379 -19.35 -7.89 12.22
CA ARG A 379 -18.60 -8.92 12.95
C ARG A 379 -17.52 -9.55 12.08
N GLU A 380 -17.78 -9.83 10.80
CA GLU A 380 -16.74 -10.34 9.89
C GLU A 380 -15.55 -9.37 9.77
N PHE A 381 -15.80 -8.07 9.61
CA PHE A 381 -14.74 -7.06 9.60
C PHE A 381 -14.04 -6.93 10.95
N ALA A 382 -14.81 -6.94 12.04
CA ALA A 382 -14.25 -6.86 13.39
C ALA A 382 -13.36 -8.06 13.70
N ASP A 383 -13.74 -9.27 13.29
CA ASP A 383 -12.97 -10.48 13.47
C ASP A 383 -11.65 -10.43 12.69
N ILE A 384 -11.68 -9.98 11.41
CA ILE A 384 -10.45 -9.82 10.61
C ILE A 384 -9.51 -8.82 11.28
N LEU A 385 -10.00 -7.65 11.66
CA LEU A 385 -9.18 -6.61 12.32
C LEU A 385 -8.72 -7.05 13.72
N GLY A 386 -9.56 -7.82 14.42
CA GLY A 386 -9.30 -8.38 15.74
C GLY A 386 -8.15 -9.39 15.75
N ARG A 387 -8.00 -10.19 14.69
CA ARG A 387 -6.82 -11.09 14.50
C ARG A 387 -5.50 -10.33 14.62
N TYR A 388 -5.45 -9.10 14.12
CA TYR A 388 -4.27 -8.24 14.16
C TYR A 388 -4.27 -7.27 15.34
N GLN A 389 -5.14 -7.51 16.33
CA GLN A 389 -5.28 -6.67 17.53
C GLN A 389 -5.58 -5.19 17.17
N MET A 390 -6.34 -4.99 16.08
CA MET A 390 -6.83 -3.71 15.56
C MET A 390 -8.36 -3.62 15.58
N ALA A 391 -9.01 -4.38 16.47
CA ALA A 391 -10.46 -4.48 16.54
C ALA A 391 -11.13 -3.09 16.51
N PRO A 392 -12.10 -2.87 15.60
CA PRO A 392 -12.70 -1.57 15.40
C PRO A 392 -13.76 -1.27 16.48
N SER A 393 -14.16 -0.01 16.56
CA SER A 393 -15.38 0.40 17.23
C SER A 393 -16.33 1.05 16.22
N PRO A 394 -17.66 0.89 16.34
CA PRO A 394 -18.59 1.66 15.54
C PRO A 394 -18.39 3.16 15.81
N ARG A 395 -18.56 3.98 14.76
CA ARG A 395 -18.34 5.44 14.80
C ARG A 395 -19.17 6.14 13.72
N GLY A 396 -19.40 7.44 13.91
CA GLY A 396 -19.76 8.36 12.83
C GLY A 396 -21.02 7.93 12.10
N ASP A 397 -20.90 7.62 10.82
CA ASP A 397 -21.99 7.29 9.88
C ASP A 397 -22.88 6.10 10.29
N LEU A 398 -22.41 5.23 11.19
CA LEU A 398 -23.21 4.10 11.69
C LEU A 398 -24.11 4.48 12.87
N MET A 399 -23.65 5.35 13.77
CA MET A 399 -24.26 5.58 15.08
C MET A 399 -25.65 6.27 15.01
N PRO A 400 -25.86 7.32 14.19
CA PRO A 400 -27.13 8.03 14.06
C PRO A 400 -28.39 7.19 13.84
N ARG A 401 -28.26 6.07 13.12
CA ARG A 401 -29.40 5.19 12.81
C ARG A 401 -29.58 4.05 13.81
N LEU A 402 -28.52 3.71 14.54
CA LEU A 402 -28.52 2.62 15.52
C LEU A 402 -28.87 3.09 16.92
N ILE A 403 -28.61 4.37 17.20
CA ILE A 403 -29.04 5.05 18.41
C ILE A 403 -30.33 5.78 18.07
N ARG A 404 -31.45 5.22 18.53
CA ARG A 404 -32.77 5.80 18.27
C ARG A 404 -33.20 6.64 19.45
N LEU A 405 -33.82 7.78 19.18
CA LEU A 405 -34.55 8.52 20.20
C LEU A 405 -35.97 7.94 20.28
N ARG A 406 -36.56 7.94 21.47
CA ARG A 406 -37.96 7.56 21.66
C ARG A 406 -38.72 8.67 22.33
N ARG A 407 -39.86 9.06 21.76
CA ARG A 407 -40.79 10.01 22.36
C ARG A 407 -41.90 9.23 23.05
N ASP A 408 -41.97 9.34 24.38
CA ASP A 408 -43.07 8.73 25.14
C ASP A 408 -44.38 9.53 24.96
N THR A 409 -45.49 8.97 25.45
CA THR A 409 -46.82 9.61 25.38
C THR A 409 -46.92 10.94 26.15
N GLY A 410 -45.99 11.22 27.06
CA GLY A 410 -45.87 12.49 27.78
C GLY A 410 -44.97 13.51 27.07
N GLY A 411 -44.39 13.17 25.92
CA GLY A 411 -43.48 14.00 25.15
C GLY A 411 -42.02 13.95 25.61
N ASN A 412 -41.67 13.09 26.57
CA ASN A 412 -40.27 12.94 27.00
C ASN A 412 -39.47 12.16 25.97
N VAL A 413 -38.23 12.60 25.74
CA VAL A 413 -37.30 11.94 24.84
C VAL A 413 -36.35 11.05 25.65
N THR A 414 -36.25 9.79 25.25
CA THR A 414 -35.29 8.82 25.79
C THR A 414 -34.40 8.26 24.69
N PHE A 415 -33.29 7.62 25.07
CA PHE A 415 -32.31 7.08 24.14
C PHE A 415 -32.34 5.55 24.17
N ASP A 416 -32.54 4.94 23.01
CA ASP A 416 -32.56 3.51 22.79
C ASP A 416 -31.25 3.05 22.13
N PHE A 417 -30.45 2.31 22.90
CA PHE A 417 -29.16 1.76 22.47
C PHE A 417 -29.26 0.33 21.93
N SER A 418 -30.45 -0.26 21.86
CA SER A 418 -30.62 -1.67 21.45
C SER A 418 -30.12 -1.95 20.03
N GLY A 419 -30.14 -0.96 19.13
CA GLY A 419 -29.60 -1.09 17.78
C GLY A 419 -28.07 -1.09 17.72
N ILE A 420 -27.38 -0.30 18.56
CA ILE A 420 -25.92 -0.15 18.55
C ILE A 420 -25.20 -1.18 19.43
N ASP A 421 -25.87 -1.67 20.48
CA ASP A 421 -25.30 -2.63 21.43
C ASP A 421 -24.68 -3.89 20.80
N PRO A 422 -25.30 -4.53 19.80
CA PRO A 422 -24.71 -5.69 19.13
C PRO A 422 -23.37 -5.38 18.45
N TYR A 423 -23.17 -4.14 17.98
CA TYR A 423 -21.93 -3.70 17.32
C TYR A 423 -20.82 -3.46 18.33
N TRP A 424 -21.10 -2.75 19.44
CA TRP A 424 -20.12 -2.63 20.53
C TRP A 424 -19.76 -4.00 21.11
N LYS A 425 -20.72 -4.91 21.23
CA LYS A 425 -20.46 -6.28 21.67
C LYS A 425 -19.54 -7.02 20.70
N ALA A 426 -19.79 -6.93 19.39
CA ALA A 426 -18.92 -7.52 18.37
C ALA A 426 -17.49 -6.95 18.45
N SER A 427 -17.33 -5.64 18.65
CA SER A 427 -16.02 -5.02 18.89
C SER A 427 -15.29 -5.61 20.09
N ILE A 428 -15.97 -5.73 21.25
CA ILE A 428 -15.39 -6.30 22.47
C ILE A 428 -15.01 -7.77 22.27
N GLU A 429 -15.89 -8.55 21.63
CA GLU A 429 -15.65 -9.98 21.34
C GLU A 429 -14.41 -10.16 20.47
N ALA A 430 -14.21 -9.27 19.50
CA ALA A 430 -13.03 -9.19 18.61
C ALA A 430 -11.76 -8.61 19.28
N GLY A 431 -11.84 -8.15 20.54
CA GLY A 431 -10.69 -7.69 21.32
C GLY A 431 -10.54 -6.17 21.46
N ALA A 432 -11.54 -5.38 21.07
CA ALA A 432 -11.47 -3.93 21.21
C ALA A 432 -11.37 -3.51 22.69
N ASN A 433 -10.36 -2.70 23.00
CA ASN A 433 -10.15 -2.10 24.32
C ASN A 433 -10.54 -0.60 24.35
N VAL A 434 -11.04 -0.09 23.23
CA VAL A 434 -11.54 1.26 23.05
C VAL A 434 -12.88 1.19 22.31
N LEU A 435 -13.90 1.85 22.84
CA LEU A 435 -15.23 1.98 22.25
C LEU A 435 -15.59 3.45 22.16
N TYR A 436 -15.96 3.90 20.96
CA TYR A 436 -16.46 5.23 20.73
C TYR A 436 -17.89 5.37 21.25
N ILE A 437 -18.10 6.39 22.07
CA ILE A 437 -19.43 6.87 22.51
C ILE A 437 -19.89 8.10 21.71
N ASP A 438 -19.38 8.20 20.47
CA ASP A 438 -19.51 9.29 19.50
C ASP A 438 -18.93 10.66 19.90
N ARG A 439 -18.98 11.62 18.96
CA ARG A 439 -18.54 13.01 19.15
C ARG A 439 -19.47 13.76 20.10
N LEU A 440 -18.90 14.60 20.97
CA LEU A 440 -19.65 15.54 21.83
C LEU A 440 -20.28 16.72 21.07
N GLY A 441 -20.43 16.61 19.74
CA GLY A 441 -20.85 17.72 18.89
C GLY A 441 -22.37 17.85 18.82
N THR A 442 -22.86 19.08 18.86
CA THR A 442 -24.29 19.40 18.60
C THR A 442 -24.74 19.01 17.20
N ASN A 443 -23.81 18.81 16.26
CA ASN A 443 -24.04 18.46 14.85
C ASN A 443 -24.98 17.27 14.63
N PHE A 444 -25.05 16.34 15.59
CA PHE A 444 -25.97 15.20 15.55
C PHE A 444 -27.46 15.60 15.67
N PHE A 445 -27.72 16.74 16.33
CA PHE A 445 -29.06 17.28 16.60
C PHE A 445 -29.38 18.56 15.81
N LEU A 446 -28.50 18.96 14.87
CA LEU A 446 -28.71 20.12 13.99
C LEU A 446 -29.49 19.75 12.72
N LYS A 447 -30.05 20.78 12.05
CA LYS A 447 -30.73 20.65 10.76
C LYS A 447 -29.81 20.09 9.66
N PRO A 448 -30.35 19.36 8.66
CA PRO A 448 -29.60 18.84 7.50
C PRO A 448 -28.79 19.86 6.71
N GLU A 449 -29.28 21.09 6.66
CA GLU A 449 -28.66 22.19 5.93
C GLU A 449 -27.38 22.70 6.62
N LYS A 450 -27.18 22.33 7.89
CA LYS A 450 -26.10 22.84 8.76
C LYS A 450 -25.11 21.76 9.19
N SER A 451 -25.28 20.51 8.74
CA SER A 451 -24.44 19.39 9.13
C SER A 451 -24.21 18.45 7.96
N TRP A 452 -22.95 18.05 7.74
CA TRP A 452 -22.60 16.98 6.81
C TRP A 452 -22.78 15.58 7.42
N GLN A 453 -23.21 15.48 8.69
CA GLN A 453 -23.39 14.21 9.41
C GLN A 453 -24.85 13.73 9.34
N PRO A 454 -25.09 12.41 9.40
CA PRO A 454 -26.46 11.88 9.48
C PRO A 454 -27.14 12.31 10.80
N HIS A 455 -28.45 12.56 10.74
CA HIS A 455 -29.25 13.09 11.85
C HIS A 455 -29.75 12.00 12.79
N ALA A 456 -30.04 12.40 14.03
CA ALA A 456 -30.79 11.59 14.98
C ALA A 456 -32.18 11.25 14.40
N VAL A 457 -32.61 10.01 14.59
CA VAL A 457 -33.98 9.56 14.26
C VAL A 457 -34.75 9.37 15.56
N ILE A 458 -35.95 9.94 15.65
CA ILE A 458 -36.87 9.73 16.77
C ILE A 458 -38.01 8.82 16.34
N VAL A 459 -38.39 7.92 17.25
CA VAL A 459 -39.52 7.01 17.11
C VAL A 459 -40.60 7.44 18.11
N ASP A 460 -41.80 7.72 17.62
CA ASP A 460 -42.96 8.00 18.47
C ASP A 460 -43.52 6.70 19.03
N GLU A 461 -43.58 6.55 20.35
CA GLU A 461 -43.98 5.28 20.97
C GLU A 461 -45.47 4.95 20.79
N ALA A 462 -46.32 5.96 20.60
CA ALA A 462 -47.76 5.76 20.44
C ALA A 462 -48.11 5.27 19.03
N THR A 463 -47.37 5.74 18.03
CA THR A 463 -47.68 5.50 16.60
C THR A 463 -46.69 4.57 15.91
N GLY A 464 -45.49 4.41 16.48
CA GLY A 464 -44.36 3.71 15.86
C GLY A 464 -43.74 4.46 14.67
N ALA A 465 -44.15 5.72 14.42
CA ALA A 465 -43.62 6.52 13.31
C ALA A 465 -42.16 6.91 13.56
N GLU A 466 -41.33 6.85 12.51
CA GLU A 466 -39.93 7.32 12.54
C GLU A 466 -39.84 8.67 11.81
N GLU A 467 -39.19 9.65 12.43
CA GLU A 467 -38.94 10.98 11.85
C GLU A 467 -37.52 11.47 12.14
N ASP A 468 -36.97 12.31 11.26
CA ASP A 468 -35.71 13.02 11.53
C ASP A 468 -35.90 13.97 12.71
N PHE A 469 -35.02 13.86 13.71
CA PHE A 469 -35.10 14.65 14.93
C PHE A 469 -34.16 15.85 14.89
N VAL A 470 -34.72 17.02 15.18
CA VAL A 470 -33.98 18.26 15.40
C VAL A 470 -34.32 18.77 16.80
N ALA A 471 -33.30 19.03 17.60
CA ALA A 471 -33.51 19.55 18.94
C ALA A 471 -33.71 21.07 18.91
N ASP A 472 -34.67 21.57 19.70
CA ASP A 472 -34.83 23.02 19.93
C ASP A 472 -33.61 23.61 20.65
N ASP A 473 -33.01 22.83 21.56
CA ASP A 473 -31.74 23.12 22.24
C ASP A 473 -30.75 21.97 22.01
N PRO A 474 -29.94 22.05 20.93
CA PRO A 474 -28.97 21.02 20.58
C PRO A 474 -27.88 20.80 21.63
N GLU A 475 -27.51 21.82 22.40
CA GLU A 475 -26.48 21.71 23.44
C GLU A 475 -26.99 20.91 24.63
N ARG A 476 -28.18 21.26 25.13
CA ARG A 476 -28.81 20.50 26.20
C ARG A 476 -29.11 19.06 25.80
N MET A 477 -29.59 18.84 24.56
CA MET A 477 -29.82 17.49 24.05
C MET A 477 -28.52 16.67 23.98
N ALA A 478 -27.40 17.29 23.59
CA ALA A 478 -26.09 16.64 23.59
C ALA A 478 -25.62 16.27 25.02
N ASP A 479 -25.85 17.13 26.02
CA ASP A 479 -25.56 16.81 27.43
C ASP A 479 -26.43 15.65 27.95
N ASP A 480 -27.73 15.67 27.66
CA ASP A 480 -28.66 14.60 28.03
C ASP A 480 -28.27 13.25 27.37
N TYR A 481 -27.90 13.28 26.09
CA TYR A 481 -27.38 12.14 25.35
C TYR A 481 -26.09 11.58 25.98
N LEU A 482 -25.11 12.45 26.27
CA LEU A 482 -23.87 12.04 26.90
C LEU A 482 -24.12 11.40 28.27
N ARG A 483 -24.99 11.99 29.10
CA ARG A 483 -25.36 11.40 30.39
C ARG A 483 -26.02 10.04 30.22
N ALA A 484 -26.88 9.88 29.21
CA ALA A 484 -27.54 8.61 28.91
C ALA A 484 -26.53 7.54 28.47
N VAL A 485 -25.62 7.85 27.54
CA VAL A 485 -24.61 6.90 27.05
C VAL A 485 -23.63 6.51 28.17
N VAL A 486 -23.24 7.45 29.03
CA VAL A 486 -22.37 7.17 30.20
C VAL A 486 -23.08 6.23 31.18
N ARG A 487 -24.36 6.46 31.49
CA ARG A 487 -25.14 5.57 32.36
C ARG A 487 -25.25 4.17 31.75
N HIS A 488 -25.54 4.09 30.46
CA HIS A 488 -25.64 2.83 29.72
C HIS A 488 -24.33 2.03 29.76
N PHE A 489 -23.21 2.68 29.44
CA PHE A 489 -21.88 2.05 29.47
C PHE A 489 -21.49 1.60 30.87
N LYS A 490 -21.81 2.37 31.91
CA LYS A 490 -21.59 1.96 33.30
C LYS A 490 -22.44 0.74 33.68
N ALA A 491 -23.72 0.74 33.31
CA ALA A 491 -24.62 -0.38 33.56
C ALA A 491 -24.19 -1.67 32.86
N ARG A 492 -23.55 -1.56 31.69
CA ARG A 492 -23.00 -2.70 30.93
C ARG A 492 -21.58 -3.10 31.32
N GLY A 493 -20.91 -2.31 32.17
CA GLY A 493 -19.50 -2.55 32.52
C GLY A 493 -18.53 -2.27 31.38
N TRP A 494 -18.89 -1.40 30.43
CA TRP A 494 -18.07 -1.02 29.26
C TRP A 494 -17.38 0.33 29.41
N PHE A 495 -17.66 1.06 30.50
CA PHE A 495 -17.23 2.44 30.68
C PHE A 495 -15.70 2.62 30.71
N ASP A 496 -14.95 1.61 31.16
CA ASP A 496 -13.48 1.58 31.11
C ASP A 496 -12.91 1.65 29.68
N LYS A 497 -13.71 1.21 28.69
CA LYS A 497 -13.34 1.21 27.26
C LYS A 497 -13.83 2.45 26.53
N ALA A 498 -14.74 3.22 27.11
CA ALA A 498 -15.34 4.39 26.47
C ALA A 498 -14.29 5.46 26.14
N VAL A 499 -14.37 6.02 24.93
CA VAL A 499 -13.68 7.24 24.50
C VAL A 499 -14.64 8.10 23.71
N THR A 500 -14.45 9.41 23.79
CA THR A 500 -15.19 10.37 22.98
C THR A 500 -14.21 11.30 22.26
N GLN A 501 -14.60 11.73 21.06
CA GLN A 501 -13.90 12.80 20.35
C GLN A 501 -14.60 14.11 20.66
N VAL A 502 -13.88 15.06 21.26
CA VAL A 502 -14.43 16.37 21.64
C VAL A 502 -14.67 17.24 20.40
N SER A 503 -13.73 17.25 19.46
CA SER A 503 -13.85 17.96 18.18
C SER A 503 -12.98 17.31 17.10
N ASP A 504 -13.25 17.65 15.85
CA ASP A 504 -12.53 17.22 14.65
C ASP A 504 -12.09 18.50 13.93
N GLU A 505 -10.78 18.74 13.86
CA GLU A 505 -10.19 19.95 13.25
C GLU A 505 -10.86 21.28 13.71
N PRO A 506 -10.90 21.60 15.02
CA PRO A 506 -11.67 22.73 15.56
C PRO A 506 -11.29 24.13 15.05
N TRP A 507 -10.21 24.26 14.27
CA TRP A 507 -9.67 25.52 13.77
C TRP A 507 -9.58 25.58 12.24
N SER A 508 -10.09 24.56 11.53
CA SER A 508 -10.07 24.47 10.06
C SER A 508 -11.19 25.24 9.40
#